data_AF-A0A8S4S401-F1
#
_entry.id   AF-A0A8S4S401-F1
#
_cell.length_a   1.000
_cell.length_b   1.000
_cell.length_c   1.000
_cell.angle_alpha   90.00
_cell.angle_beta   90.00
_cell.angle_gamma   90.00
#
_symmetry.space_group_name_H-M   'P 1'
#
loop_
_entity.id
_entity.type
_entity.pdbx_description
1 polymer ?
#
loop_
_entity_poly.entity_id
_entity_poly.type
_entity_poly.pdbx_seq_one_letter_code
_entity_poly.pdbx_strand_id
1 'polypeptide(L)'
;MVFQNTGKYRADKDANKKDAGFSSGPREESSESRIRVTLDNDRIDSKYGFDRVRDTKERTGYLINMHTAEVLDEDKRLVAAMDYYFIEMDGSRFKVSMTFNPYFLVLPRKECEKEVVQYLSKKFAGNLNKIEIIEKEDLDLLNHLSGIRQRYIKLSFISQNEMMKVRREILTAVNKNKEREKKDAIYSEMLTNALTSAAAIEHAKKTTDHMDNVLDIREHDVPYHVRVSIDMKIFCGTWYTVKSRGTETPVFTKRDDIIERPDPIVLAFDIETTKLPLKFPDSQTDQIMMISYMIDAQGYLITNREIISVDVEDFEYTPKPEFEG
;
A
#
# COMPACT_ATOMS: atom_id res chain seq x y z
N MET A 1 8.31 0.88 -41.16
CA MET A 1 7.02 1.56 -41.43
C MET A 1 6.99 2.75 -40.49
N VAL A 2 7.22 3.96 -41.02
CA VAL A 2 7.44 5.17 -40.19
C VAL A 2 6.06 5.69 -39.77
N PHE A 3 5.77 5.67 -38.47
CA PHE A 3 4.52 6.23 -37.94
C PHE A 3 4.61 7.75 -37.98
N GLN A 4 3.90 8.39 -38.92
CA GLN A 4 3.75 9.83 -38.98
C GLN A 4 2.81 10.31 -37.85
N ASN A 5 3.27 11.30 -37.08
CA ASN A 5 2.49 11.99 -36.06
C ASN A 5 1.37 12.83 -36.72
N THR A 6 0.10 12.48 -36.48
CA THR A 6 -1.07 13.05 -37.18
C THR A 6 -1.67 14.31 -36.52
N GLY A 7 -0.96 15.02 -35.63
CA GLY A 7 -1.30 16.39 -35.26
C GLY A 7 -1.36 16.72 -33.76
N LYS A 8 -1.55 18.01 -33.45
CA LYS A 8 -1.58 18.60 -32.09
C LYS A 8 -2.56 17.84 -31.17
N TYR A 9 -2.04 17.32 -30.07
CA TYR A 9 -2.82 16.81 -28.94
C TYR A 9 -3.83 17.88 -28.49
N ARG A 10 -5.12 17.54 -28.50
CA ARG A 10 -6.18 18.36 -27.89
C ARG A 10 -6.55 17.71 -26.57
N ALA A 11 -6.22 18.38 -25.46
CA ALA A 11 -6.65 17.94 -24.14
C ALA A 11 -8.19 17.89 -24.07
N ASP A 12 -8.74 16.79 -23.55
CA ASP A 12 -10.16 16.71 -23.24
C ASP A 12 -10.54 17.83 -22.26
N LYS A 13 -11.57 18.61 -22.61
CA LYS A 13 -12.05 19.77 -21.84
C LYS A 13 -12.48 19.44 -20.40
N ASP A 14 -12.62 18.16 -20.06
CA ASP A 14 -13.02 17.70 -18.73
C ASP A 14 -11.84 17.46 -17.77
N ALA A 15 -10.59 17.52 -18.23
CA ALA A 15 -9.42 17.36 -17.35
C ALA A 15 -9.17 18.59 -16.45
N ASN A 16 -9.68 19.77 -16.83
CA ASN A 16 -9.28 21.05 -16.24
C ASN A 16 -10.23 21.60 -15.15
N LYS A 17 -11.03 20.74 -14.52
CA LYS A 17 -11.98 21.14 -13.45
C LYS A 17 -11.60 20.62 -12.05
N LYS A 18 -10.33 20.25 -11.83
CA LYS A 18 -9.89 19.70 -10.52
C LYS A 18 -8.82 20.49 -9.77
N ASP A 19 -8.43 21.68 -10.22
CA ASP A 19 -7.50 22.53 -9.46
C ASP A 19 -8.07 23.92 -9.19
N ALA A 20 -8.93 23.99 -8.16
CA ALA A 20 -9.13 25.21 -7.38
C ALA A 20 -9.79 24.85 -6.04
N GLY A 21 -8.99 24.71 -4.98
CA GLY A 21 -9.47 24.70 -3.60
C GLY A 21 -8.74 23.73 -2.69
N PHE A 22 -7.61 24.17 -2.15
CA PHE A 22 -7.05 23.62 -0.92
C PHE A 22 -8.11 23.71 0.20
N SER A 23 -8.75 22.58 0.48
CA SER A 23 -9.56 22.36 1.68
C SER A 23 -8.90 21.19 2.41
N SER A 24 -8.10 21.53 3.42
CA SER A 24 -7.46 20.62 4.36
C SER A 24 -8.51 19.89 5.21
N GLY A 25 -8.77 18.63 4.87
CA GLY A 25 -9.50 17.68 5.68
C GLY A 25 -9.67 16.35 4.92
N PRO A 26 -9.54 15.18 5.57
CA PRO A 26 -9.77 13.91 4.88
C PRO A 26 -11.27 13.78 4.64
N ARG A 27 -11.74 14.19 3.46
CA ARG A 27 -13.07 13.80 2.97
C ARG A 27 -13.03 12.30 2.75
N GLU A 28 -13.95 11.57 3.40
CA GLU A 28 -14.16 10.16 3.08
C GLU A 28 -14.51 10.06 1.59
N GLU A 29 -13.61 9.47 0.80
CA GLU A 29 -13.91 9.14 -0.58
C GLU A 29 -15.05 8.11 -0.60
N SER A 30 -16.18 8.51 -1.19
CA SER A 30 -17.33 7.63 -1.40
C SER A 30 -16.88 6.33 -2.08
N SER A 31 -17.51 5.20 -1.73
CA SER A 31 -17.30 3.91 -2.40
C SER A 31 -17.39 4.03 -3.92
N GLU A 32 -18.27 4.88 -4.44
CA GLU A 32 -18.39 5.15 -5.88
C GLU A 32 -17.14 5.78 -6.48
N SER A 33 -16.49 6.70 -5.77
CA SER A 33 -15.25 7.35 -6.22
C SER A 33 -14.13 6.32 -6.33
N ARG A 34 -14.02 5.43 -5.33
CA ARG A 34 -13.01 4.37 -5.31
C ARG A 34 -13.24 3.34 -6.42
N ILE A 35 -14.50 2.95 -6.68
CA ILE A 35 -14.84 2.08 -7.82
C ILE A 35 -14.39 2.71 -9.14
N ARG A 36 -14.65 4.02 -9.35
CA ARG A 36 -14.21 4.71 -10.56
C ARG A 36 -12.70 4.68 -10.72
N VAL A 37 -11.95 4.97 -9.66
CA VAL A 37 -10.47 4.89 -9.68
C VAL A 37 -9.98 3.49 -10.04
N THR A 38 -10.55 2.44 -9.47
CA THR A 38 -10.20 1.06 -9.83
C THR A 38 -10.47 0.77 -11.31
N LEU A 39 -11.62 1.18 -11.83
CA LEU A 39 -11.97 0.99 -13.25
C LEU A 39 -11.07 1.78 -14.20
N ASP A 40 -10.68 2.99 -13.82
CA ASP A 40 -9.77 3.83 -14.61
C ASP A 40 -8.36 3.22 -14.62
N ASN A 41 -7.88 2.72 -13.47
CA ASN A 41 -6.60 2.00 -13.39
C ASN A 41 -6.61 0.75 -14.27
N ASP A 42 -7.67 -0.08 -14.18
CA ASP A 42 -7.83 -1.26 -15.04
C ASP A 42 -7.81 -0.90 -16.53
N ARG A 43 -8.46 0.21 -16.91
CA ARG A 43 -8.46 0.71 -18.29
C ARG A 43 -7.07 1.16 -18.73
N ILE A 44 -6.29 1.81 -17.87
CA ILE A 44 -4.92 2.22 -18.15
C ILE A 44 -4.03 0.98 -18.32
N ASP A 45 -4.08 0.04 -17.39
CA ASP A 45 -3.30 -1.19 -17.42
C ASP A 45 -3.54 -1.99 -18.71
N SER A 46 -4.81 -2.08 -19.13
CA SER A 46 -5.19 -2.77 -20.37
C SER A 46 -4.54 -2.13 -21.61
N LYS A 47 -4.34 -0.80 -21.63
CA LYS A 47 -3.62 -0.12 -22.75
C LYS A 47 -2.16 -0.54 -22.85
N TYR A 48 -1.55 -0.97 -21.73
CA TYR A 48 -0.17 -1.43 -21.67
C TYR A 48 -0.04 -2.97 -21.74
N GLY A 49 -1.16 -3.67 -22.01
CA GLY A 49 -1.23 -5.12 -22.14
C GLY A 49 -1.38 -5.88 -20.81
N PHE A 50 -1.62 -5.19 -19.69
CA PHE A 50 -1.83 -5.82 -18.39
C PHE A 50 -3.30 -6.12 -18.13
N ASP A 51 -3.82 -7.09 -18.87
CA ASP A 51 -5.19 -7.58 -18.67
C ASP A 51 -5.28 -8.47 -17.42
N ARG A 52 -6.32 -8.26 -16.62
CA ARG A 52 -6.59 -9.10 -15.45
C ARG A 52 -7.00 -10.49 -15.89
N VAL A 53 -6.25 -11.51 -15.45
CA VAL A 53 -6.56 -12.91 -15.74
C VAL A 53 -7.89 -13.29 -15.10
N ARG A 54 -8.80 -13.85 -15.89
CA ARG A 54 -10.13 -14.35 -15.46
C ARG A 54 -10.32 -15.84 -15.73
N ASP A 55 -9.44 -16.44 -16.50
CA ASP A 55 -9.47 -17.88 -16.76
C ASP A 55 -8.88 -18.66 -15.57
N THR A 56 -8.97 -19.99 -15.63
CA THR A 56 -8.39 -20.90 -14.63
C THR A 56 -7.09 -21.52 -15.12
N LYS A 57 -6.43 -20.90 -16.11
CA LYS A 57 -5.20 -21.44 -16.69
C LYS A 57 -4.02 -21.15 -15.77
N GLU A 58 -3.01 -22.02 -15.86
CA GLU A 58 -1.72 -21.78 -15.25
C GLU A 58 -0.88 -20.94 -16.21
N ARG A 59 -0.26 -19.89 -15.69
CA ARG A 59 0.63 -18.99 -16.43
C ARG A 59 1.92 -18.83 -15.64
N THR A 60 3.06 -18.84 -16.33
CA THR A 60 4.36 -18.63 -15.70
C THR A 60 4.88 -17.27 -16.12
N GLY A 61 5.05 -16.37 -15.17
CA GLY A 61 5.48 -15.00 -15.41
C GLY A 61 6.52 -14.53 -14.40
N TYR A 62 7.36 -13.61 -14.83
CA TYR A 62 8.28 -12.86 -14.00
C TYR A 62 7.54 -11.67 -13.37
N LEU A 63 7.51 -11.61 -12.05
CA LEU A 63 6.82 -10.54 -11.33
C LEU A 63 7.64 -9.25 -11.41
N ILE A 64 7.18 -8.27 -12.20
CA ILE A 64 7.89 -7.00 -12.38
C ILE A 64 7.44 -5.92 -11.40
N ASN A 65 6.17 -5.95 -10.98
CA ASN A 65 5.59 -4.92 -10.14
C ASN A 65 4.40 -5.43 -9.33
N MET A 66 4.06 -4.74 -8.25
CA MET A 66 2.88 -5.00 -7.45
C MET A 66 2.35 -3.72 -6.81
N HIS A 67 1.02 -3.57 -6.78
CA HIS A 67 0.35 -2.39 -6.24
C HIS A 67 -0.84 -2.77 -5.37
N THR A 68 -1.12 -1.94 -4.37
CA THR A 68 -2.34 -2.07 -3.57
C THR A 68 -3.55 -1.72 -4.43
N ALA A 69 -4.57 -2.56 -4.38
CA ALA A 69 -5.80 -2.41 -5.14
C ALA A 69 -7.03 -2.69 -4.25
N GLU A 70 -8.21 -2.36 -4.79
CA GLU A 70 -9.48 -2.82 -4.25
C GLU A 70 -10.23 -3.56 -5.36
N VAL A 71 -10.76 -4.74 -5.06
CA VAL A 71 -11.60 -5.51 -5.98
C VAL A 71 -12.98 -5.71 -5.38
N LEU A 72 -13.97 -5.98 -6.22
CA LEU A 72 -15.31 -6.31 -5.76
C LEU A 72 -15.37 -7.80 -5.39
N ASP A 73 -15.85 -8.11 -4.19
CA ASP A 73 -16.19 -9.47 -3.79
C ASP A 73 -17.54 -9.93 -4.41
N GLU A 74 -17.95 -11.16 -4.11
CA GLU A 74 -19.22 -11.74 -4.58
C GLU A 74 -20.45 -10.94 -4.11
N ASP A 75 -20.34 -10.27 -2.95
CA ASP A 75 -21.35 -9.38 -2.37
C ASP A 75 -21.29 -7.95 -2.92
N LYS A 76 -20.45 -7.69 -3.92
CA LYS A 76 -20.20 -6.36 -4.52
C LYS A 76 -19.67 -5.32 -3.52
N ARG A 77 -18.94 -5.77 -2.50
CA ARG A 77 -18.20 -4.93 -1.56
C ARG A 77 -16.77 -4.78 -2.02
N LEU A 78 -16.20 -3.60 -1.81
CA LEU A 78 -14.78 -3.37 -2.04
C LEU A 78 -13.95 -4.06 -0.95
N VAL A 79 -13.17 -5.06 -1.34
CA VAL A 79 -12.18 -5.75 -0.51
C VAL A 79 -10.78 -5.29 -0.89
N ALA A 80 -9.88 -5.25 0.10
CA ALA A 80 -8.48 -4.99 -0.15
C ALA A 80 -7.83 -6.15 -0.93
N ALA A 81 -7.05 -5.79 -1.94
CA ALA A 81 -6.34 -6.73 -2.80
C ALA A 81 -4.96 -6.19 -3.19
N MET A 82 -4.14 -7.05 -3.77
CA MET A 82 -2.87 -6.70 -4.37
C MET A 82 -2.89 -7.12 -5.84
N ASP A 83 -2.63 -6.17 -6.73
CA ASP A 83 -2.45 -6.42 -8.16
C ASP A 83 -0.97 -6.72 -8.40
N TYR A 84 -0.71 -7.84 -9.08
CA TYR A 84 0.61 -8.32 -9.46
C TYR A 84 0.76 -8.28 -10.98
N TYR A 85 1.84 -7.68 -11.47
CA TYR A 85 2.09 -7.43 -12.89
C TYR A 85 3.20 -8.35 -13.38
N PHE A 86 2.90 -9.16 -14.39
CA PHE A 86 3.78 -10.21 -14.88
C PHE A 86 4.17 -10.00 -16.33
N ILE A 87 5.40 -10.41 -16.65
CA ILE A 87 5.89 -10.60 -18.02
C ILE A 87 6.21 -12.08 -18.22
N GLU A 88 5.66 -12.68 -19.28
CA GLU A 88 5.96 -14.06 -19.71
C GLU A 88 7.25 -14.10 -20.54
N MET A 89 7.81 -15.29 -20.76
CA MET A 89 9.07 -15.46 -21.53
C MET A 89 8.97 -14.95 -22.98
N ASP A 90 7.77 -14.95 -23.56
CA ASP A 90 7.50 -14.46 -24.92
C ASP A 90 7.26 -12.94 -24.97
N GLY A 91 7.40 -12.24 -23.83
CA GLY A 91 7.12 -10.80 -23.70
C GLY A 91 5.64 -10.47 -23.50
N SER A 92 4.75 -11.47 -23.50
CA SER A 92 3.33 -11.29 -23.18
C SER A 92 3.18 -10.80 -21.74
N ARG A 93 2.13 -10.01 -21.50
CA ARG A 93 1.88 -9.36 -20.20
C ARG A 93 0.54 -9.80 -19.67
N PHE A 94 0.45 -9.92 -18.35
CA PHE A 94 -0.81 -10.16 -17.67
C PHE A 94 -0.75 -9.63 -16.24
N LYS A 95 -1.92 -9.42 -15.63
CA LYS A 95 -2.00 -9.10 -14.20
C LYS A 95 -2.93 -10.03 -13.45
N VAL A 96 -2.63 -10.23 -12.16
CA VAL A 96 -3.42 -11.06 -11.25
C VAL A 96 -3.71 -10.29 -9.98
N SER A 97 -4.94 -10.35 -9.49
CA SER A 97 -5.33 -9.74 -8.23
C SER A 97 -5.50 -10.79 -7.15
N MET A 98 -4.96 -10.55 -5.97
CA MET A 98 -5.10 -11.41 -4.81
C MET A 98 -5.70 -10.63 -3.64
N THR A 99 -6.84 -11.07 -3.13
CA THR A 99 -7.46 -10.50 -1.93
C THR A 99 -6.66 -10.88 -0.70
N PHE A 100 -6.46 -9.94 0.22
CA PHE A 100 -5.84 -10.21 1.51
C PHE A 100 -6.43 -9.28 2.57
N ASN A 101 -6.83 -9.84 3.71
CA ASN A 101 -7.44 -9.03 4.77
C ASN A 101 -6.36 -8.25 5.53
N PRO A 102 -6.39 -6.90 5.51
CA PRO A 102 -5.51 -6.11 6.36
C PRO A 102 -5.74 -6.46 7.83
N TYR A 103 -4.70 -6.43 8.65
CA TYR A 103 -4.82 -6.70 10.07
C TYR A 103 -3.81 -5.93 10.90
N PHE A 104 -4.12 -5.78 12.19
CA PHE A 104 -3.16 -5.40 13.22
C PHE A 104 -3.44 -6.17 14.50
N LEU A 105 -2.52 -6.08 15.46
CA LEU A 105 -2.56 -6.82 16.70
C LEU A 105 -2.90 -5.91 17.87
N VAL A 106 -3.68 -6.42 18.80
CA VAL A 106 -4.05 -5.75 20.05
C VAL A 106 -3.46 -6.54 21.21
N LEU A 107 -2.82 -5.85 22.15
CA LEU A 107 -2.31 -6.41 23.40
C LEU A 107 -3.36 -6.21 24.51
N PRO A 108 -4.08 -7.27 24.92
CA PRO A 108 -4.98 -7.20 26.06
C PRO A 108 -4.24 -7.31 27.39
N ARG A 109 -4.86 -6.82 28.46
CA ARG A 109 -4.48 -7.13 29.85
C ARG A 109 -4.60 -8.64 30.09
N LYS A 110 -3.66 -9.19 30.87
CA LYS A 110 -3.62 -10.63 31.20
C LYS A 110 -4.97 -11.09 31.74
N GLU A 111 -5.42 -12.26 31.29
CA GLU A 111 -6.67 -12.93 31.70
C GLU A 111 -7.97 -12.24 31.24
N CYS A 112 -7.88 -11.07 30.58
CA CYS A 112 -9.04 -10.36 30.03
C CYS A 112 -9.23 -10.63 28.52
N GLU A 113 -8.52 -11.58 27.92
CA GLU A 113 -8.49 -11.73 26.45
C GLU A 113 -9.88 -12.00 25.87
N LYS A 114 -10.65 -12.90 26.52
CA LYS A 114 -12.00 -13.28 26.06
C LYS A 114 -12.99 -12.11 26.17
N GLU A 115 -12.91 -11.33 27.25
CA GLU A 115 -13.77 -10.17 27.46
C GLU A 115 -13.47 -9.08 26.43
N VAL A 116 -12.18 -8.80 26.18
CA VAL A 116 -11.74 -7.83 25.17
C VAL A 116 -12.18 -8.28 23.78
N VAL A 117 -12.06 -9.57 23.43
CA VAL A 117 -12.56 -10.11 22.15
C VAL A 117 -14.07 -9.88 21.99
N GLN A 118 -14.88 -10.22 22.99
CA GLN A 118 -16.33 -10.03 22.94
C GLN A 118 -16.70 -8.54 22.80
N TYR A 119 -16.04 -7.68 23.56
CA TYR A 119 -16.26 -6.25 23.52
C TYR A 119 -15.89 -5.65 22.16
N LEU A 120 -14.69 -5.93 21.63
CA LEU A 120 -14.23 -5.42 20.34
C LEU A 120 -15.12 -5.93 19.20
N SER A 121 -15.54 -7.19 19.26
CA SER A 121 -16.45 -7.78 18.27
C SER A 121 -17.81 -7.08 18.25
N LYS A 122 -18.36 -6.71 19.41
CA LYS A 122 -19.64 -5.99 19.52
C LYS A 122 -19.50 -4.52 19.13
N LYS A 123 -18.42 -3.87 19.55
CA LYS A 123 -18.18 -2.44 19.34
C LYS A 123 -17.90 -2.09 17.89
N PHE A 124 -17.11 -2.91 17.21
CA PHE A 124 -16.71 -2.71 15.80
C PHE A 124 -17.46 -3.66 14.86
N ALA A 125 -18.69 -4.03 15.23
CA ALA A 125 -19.58 -4.83 14.41
C ALA A 125 -19.84 -4.09 13.08
N GLY A 126 -19.51 -4.75 11.96
CA GLY A 126 -19.61 -4.19 10.62
C GLY A 126 -18.29 -3.69 10.02
N ASN A 127 -17.29 -3.34 10.83
CA ASN A 127 -15.95 -2.97 10.34
C ASN A 127 -14.98 -4.17 10.36
N LEU A 128 -15.14 -5.05 11.35
CA LEU A 128 -14.32 -6.25 11.52
C LEU A 128 -14.77 -7.38 10.60
N ASN A 129 -13.81 -8.03 9.94
CA ASN A 129 -14.03 -9.26 9.16
C ASN A 129 -13.81 -10.50 10.03
N LYS A 130 -12.68 -10.55 10.74
CA LYS A 130 -12.30 -11.70 11.58
C LYS A 130 -11.55 -11.24 12.82
N ILE A 131 -11.80 -11.91 13.95
CA ILE A 131 -11.07 -11.73 15.20
C ILE A 131 -10.52 -13.08 15.66
N GLU A 132 -9.22 -13.15 15.96
CA GLU A 132 -8.57 -14.39 16.41
C GLU A 132 -7.52 -14.10 17.47
N ILE A 133 -7.38 -15.00 18.45
CA ILE A 133 -6.29 -14.92 19.44
C ILE A 133 -5.10 -15.67 18.86
N ILE A 134 -3.95 -15.00 18.79
CA ILE A 134 -2.70 -15.56 18.31
C ILE A 134 -1.62 -15.44 19.37
N GLU A 135 -0.63 -16.32 19.29
CA GLU A 135 0.57 -16.29 20.13
C GLU A 135 1.76 -15.85 19.29
N LYS A 136 2.50 -14.86 19.77
CA LYS A 136 3.76 -14.41 19.17
C LYS A 136 4.86 -14.36 20.21
N GLU A 137 6.09 -14.51 19.75
CA GLU A 137 7.27 -14.28 20.57
C GLU A 137 7.42 -12.78 20.81
N ASP A 138 7.54 -12.40 22.08
CA ASP A 138 7.73 -11.01 22.50
C ASP A 138 9.01 -10.93 23.33
N LEU A 139 10.03 -10.27 22.76
CA LEU A 139 11.35 -10.15 23.37
C LEU A 139 11.33 -9.22 24.60
N ASP A 140 10.30 -8.39 24.74
CA ASP A 140 10.10 -7.53 25.91
C ASP A 140 9.50 -8.32 27.09
N LEU A 141 9.03 -9.56 26.86
CA LEU A 141 8.42 -10.38 27.90
C LEU A 141 9.47 -10.88 28.89
N LEU A 142 9.18 -10.78 30.18
CA LEU A 142 10.02 -11.36 31.23
C LEU A 142 10.10 -12.88 31.03
N ASN A 143 11.32 -13.42 31.02
CA ASN A 143 11.61 -14.82 30.75
C ASN A 143 11.23 -15.31 29.33
N HIS A 144 11.23 -14.44 28.30
CA HIS A 144 10.95 -14.84 26.91
C HIS A 144 11.81 -16.03 26.41
N LEU A 145 13.06 -16.15 26.87
CA LEU A 145 13.95 -17.29 26.53
C LEU A 145 13.47 -18.66 27.03
N SER A 146 12.51 -18.70 27.95
CA SER A 146 11.90 -19.95 28.42
C SER A 146 10.86 -20.54 27.46
N GLY A 147 10.59 -19.86 26.34
CA GLY A 147 9.61 -20.27 25.34
C GLY A 147 8.19 -19.75 25.60
N ILE A 148 8.00 -18.89 26.61
CA ILE A 148 6.72 -18.23 26.87
C ILE A 148 6.41 -17.28 25.71
N ARG A 149 5.17 -17.34 25.22
CA ARG A 149 4.68 -16.49 24.13
C ARG A 149 3.66 -15.48 24.65
N GLN A 150 3.66 -14.30 24.05
CA GLN A 150 2.66 -13.27 24.32
C GLN A 150 1.40 -13.55 23.50
N ARG A 151 0.25 -13.47 24.15
CA ARG A 151 -1.06 -13.56 23.49
C ARG A 151 -1.46 -12.18 22.98
N TYR A 152 -1.84 -12.14 21.71
CA TYR A 152 -2.39 -10.97 21.04
C TYR A 152 -3.75 -11.29 20.43
N ILE A 153 -4.59 -10.27 20.28
CA ILE A 153 -5.84 -10.36 19.54
C ILE A 153 -5.59 -9.76 18.16
N LYS A 154 -5.67 -10.58 17.11
CA LYS A 154 -5.56 -10.16 15.73
C LYS A 154 -6.91 -9.73 15.20
N LEU A 155 -6.99 -8.48 14.77
CA LEU A 155 -8.17 -7.87 14.15
C LEU A 155 -7.95 -7.81 12.64
N SER A 156 -8.77 -8.52 11.86
CA SER A 156 -8.71 -8.53 10.40
C SER A 156 -9.88 -7.78 9.79
N PHE A 157 -9.64 -7.04 8.73
CA PHE A 157 -10.58 -6.11 8.11
C PHE A 157 -10.86 -6.47 6.64
N ILE A 158 -11.96 -5.96 6.10
CA ILE A 158 -12.32 -6.12 4.69
C ILE A 158 -11.47 -5.19 3.80
N SER A 159 -11.22 -3.96 4.27
CA SER A 159 -10.45 -2.94 3.54
C SER A 159 -9.50 -2.17 4.47
N GLN A 160 -8.53 -1.47 3.88
CA GLN A 160 -7.61 -0.61 4.64
C GLN A 160 -8.34 0.56 5.31
N ASN A 161 -9.41 1.07 4.70
CA ASN A 161 -10.21 2.16 5.26
C ASN A 161 -10.85 1.77 6.59
N GLU A 162 -11.44 0.57 6.65
CA GLU A 162 -12.04 0.07 7.89
C GLU A 162 -10.99 -0.20 8.97
N MET A 163 -9.84 -0.76 8.58
CA MET A 163 -8.70 -0.92 9.48
C MET A 163 -8.25 0.41 10.08
N MET A 164 -8.13 1.45 9.25
CA MET A 164 -7.66 2.77 9.69
C MET A 164 -8.66 3.49 10.61
N LYS A 165 -9.97 3.30 10.38
CA LYS A 165 -11.03 3.81 11.28
C LYS A 165 -10.90 3.18 12.67
N VAL A 166 -10.87 1.85 12.74
CA VAL A 166 -10.77 1.12 14.02
C VAL A 166 -9.43 1.38 14.71
N ARG A 167 -8.33 1.41 13.96
CA ARG A 167 -6.99 1.78 14.47
C ARG A 167 -7.01 3.12 15.18
N ARG A 168 -7.61 4.17 14.58
CA ARG A 168 -7.64 5.52 15.15
C ARG A 168 -8.34 5.55 16.51
N GLU A 169 -9.45 4.84 16.61
CA GLU A 169 -10.21 4.77 17.86
C GLU A 169 -9.45 4.00 18.94
N ILE A 170 -8.93 2.81 18.62
CA ILE A 170 -8.19 2.00 19.59
C ILE A 170 -6.91 2.70 20.02
N LEU A 171 -6.16 3.32 19.11
CA LEU A 171 -4.94 4.04 19.44
C LEU A 171 -5.22 5.22 20.38
N THR A 172 -6.33 5.94 20.17
CA THR A 172 -6.75 7.02 21.07
C THR A 172 -7.06 6.50 22.47
N ALA A 173 -7.72 5.35 22.58
CA ALA A 173 -8.01 4.72 23.87
C ALA A 173 -6.73 4.21 24.56
N VAL A 174 -5.86 3.51 23.84
CA VAL A 174 -4.55 3.03 24.32
C VAL A 174 -3.71 4.18 24.88
N ASN A 175 -3.64 5.31 24.17
CA ASN A 175 -2.88 6.47 24.64
C ASN A 175 -3.46 7.04 25.95
N LYS A 176 -4.79 7.09 26.09
CA LYS A 176 -5.44 7.49 27.35
C LYS A 176 -5.16 6.51 28.47
N ASN A 177 -5.19 5.21 28.19
CA ASN A 177 -4.91 4.15 29.16
C ASN A 177 -3.46 4.23 29.66
N LYS A 178 -2.50 4.40 28.75
CA LYS A 178 -1.07 4.58 29.07
C LYS A 178 -0.84 5.81 29.96
N GLU A 179 -1.48 6.94 29.65
CA GLU A 179 -1.35 8.14 30.48
C GLU A 179 -2.03 8.01 31.85
N ARG A 180 -3.13 7.27 31.94
CA ARG A 180 -3.77 6.96 33.23
C ARG A 180 -2.89 6.05 34.08
N GLU A 181 -2.36 4.98 33.50
CA GLU A 181 -1.51 4.02 34.21
C GLU A 181 -0.21 4.66 34.73
N LYS A 182 0.37 5.60 33.98
CA LYS A 182 1.51 6.42 34.46
C LYS A 182 1.12 7.27 35.68
N LYS A 183 -0.03 7.93 35.65
CA LYS A 183 -0.50 8.76 36.78
C LYS A 183 -0.79 7.91 38.02
N ASP A 184 -1.42 6.75 37.83
CA ASP A 184 -1.74 5.83 38.91
C ASP A 184 -0.47 5.22 39.53
N ALA A 185 0.56 4.95 38.72
CA ALA A 185 1.86 4.52 39.19
C ALA A 185 2.56 5.60 40.03
N ILE A 186 2.59 6.86 39.55
CA ILE A 186 3.18 8.00 40.28
C ILE A 186 2.44 8.24 41.60
N TYR A 187 1.10 8.22 41.57
CA TYR A 187 0.29 8.40 42.78
C TYR A 187 0.51 7.26 43.77
N SER A 188 0.59 6.02 43.28
CA SER A 188 0.86 4.84 44.11
C SER A 188 2.24 4.92 44.73
N GLU A 189 3.27 5.34 43.99
CA GLU A 189 4.65 5.55 44.50
C GLU A 189 4.68 6.65 45.57
N MET A 190 4.01 7.78 45.33
CA MET A 190 3.86 8.85 46.34
C MET A 190 3.08 8.37 47.58
N LEU A 191 2.03 7.57 47.40
CA LEU A 191 1.22 7.04 48.50
C LEU A 191 1.98 5.99 49.32
N THR A 192 2.78 5.12 48.68
CA THR A 192 3.67 4.19 49.38
C THR A 192 4.77 4.90 50.17
N ASN A 193 5.21 6.07 49.70
CA ASN A 193 6.15 6.91 50.44
C ASN A 193 5.49 7.72 51.57
N ALA A 194 4.17 7.89 51.55
CA ALA A 194 3.44 8.76 52.50
C ALA A 194 2.63 8.02 53.58
N LEU A 195 2.09 6.83 53.33
CA LEU A 195 1.21 6.13 54.30
C LEU A 195 1.45 4.62 54.36
N THR A 196 1.69 4.10 55.57
CA THR A 196 1.47 2.71 55.94
C THR A 196 -0.02 2.38 55.85
N SER A 197 -0.36 1.55 54.87
CA SER A 197 -1.44 0.54 54.89
C SER A 197 -2.77 0.93 55.57
N ALA A 198 -3.72 1.51 54.83
CA ALA A 198 -5.17 1.32 55.08
C ALA A 198 -6.11 1.91 54.01
N ALA A 199 -5.71 2.94 53.26
CA ALA A 199 -6.68 3.73 52.46
C ALA A 199 -6.75 3.38 50.96
N ALA A 200 -5.97 2.42 50.45
CA ALA A 200 -5.84 2.18 49.01
C ALA A 200 -6.96 1.30 48.38
N ILE A 201 -7.88 0.74 49.18
CA ILE A 201 -8.78 -0.33 48.73
C ILE A 201 -10.08 0.21 48.07
N GLU A 202 -10.50 1.45 48.32
CA GLU A 202 -11.82 1.93 47.86
C GLU A 202 -11.86 2.55 46.46
N HIS A 203 -10.73 2.88 45.84
CA HIS A 203 -10.74 3.57 44.53
C HIS A 203 -10.84 2.66 43.29
N ALA A 204 -10.80 1.33 43.47
CA ALA A 204 -10.72 0.36 42.38
C ALA A 204 -12.07 -0.12 41.80
N LYS A 205 -13.20 0.43 42.26
CA LYS A 205 -14.55 0.09 41.75
C LYS A 205 -15.20 1.27 41.05
N LYS A 206 -14.68 1.66 39.88
CA LYS A 206 -15.41 2.52 38.95
C LYS A 206 -15.31 1.96 37.54
N THR A 207 -16.42 1.34 37.12
CA THR A 207 -16.84 1.11 35.72
C THR A 207 -15.76 0.56 34.80
N THR A 208 -15.69 -0.77 34.70
CA THR A 208 -14.82 -1.50 33.77
C THR A 208 -15.25 -1.23 32.33
N ASP A 209 -14.81 -0.13 31.72
CA ASP A 209 -14.81 -0.03 30.26
C ASP A 209 -13.84 -1.10 29.76
N HIS A 210 -14.33 -2.12 29.05
CA HIS A 210 -13.44 -3.18 28.56
C HIS A 210 -12.37 -2.64 27.59
N MET A 211 -12.51 -1.41 27.09
CA MET A 211 -11.45 -0.70 26.36
C MET A 211 -10.25 -0.33 27.25
N ASP A 212 -10.43 -0.20 28.57
CA ASP A 212 -9.34 0.02 29.54
C ASP A 212 -8.41 -1.20 29.66
N ASN A 213 -8.90 -2.38 29.27
CA ASN A 213 -8.12 -3.61 29.24
C ASN A 213 -7.29 -3.75 27.95
N VAL A 214 -7.32 -2.76 27.06
CA VAL A 214 -6.44 -2.71 25.89
C VAL A 214 -5.19 -1.90 26.23
N LEU A 215 -4.05 -2.59 26.30
CA LEU A 215 -2.77 -2.02 26.75
C LEU A 215 -1.98 -1.40 25.60
N ASP A 216 -1.98 -2.04 24.43
CA ASP A 216 -1.24 -1.57 23.27
C ASP A 216 -1.80 -2.10 21.94
N ILE A 217 -1.32 -1.53 20.83
CA ILE A 217 -1.52 -2.07 19.49
C ILE A 217 -0.17 -2.27 18.78
N ARG A 218 0.02 -3.43 18.17
CA ARG A 218 1.25 -3.81 17.45
C ARG A 218 0.97 -4.00 15.96
N GLU A 219 2.00 -3.75 15.16
CA GLU A 219 2.00 -3.91 13.69
C GLU A 219 0.86 -3.16 12.97
N HIS A 220 0.44 -2.03 13.51
CA HIS A 220 -0.71 -1.25 13.03
C HIS A 220 -0.34 -0.21 11.96
N ASP A 221 0.96 -0.05 11.70
CA ASP A 221 1.59 0.91 10.81
C ASP A 221 2.36 0.24 9.65
N VAL A 222 2.28 -1.08 9.54
CA VAL A 222 2.88 -1.84 8.43
C VAL A 222 2.10 -1.51 7.14
N PRO A 223 2.76 -0.99 6.09
CA PRO A 223 2.10 -0.74 4.82
C PRO A 223 1.49 -2.02 4.25
N TYR A 224 0.29 -1.91 3.68
CA TYR A 224 -0.46 -3.10 3.26
C TYR A 224 0.27 -3.95 2.21
N HIS A 225 0.90 -3.34 1.19
CA HIS A 225 1.68 -4.10 0.21
C HIS A 225 2.86 -4.86 0.85
N VAL A 226 3.54 -4.25 1.82
CA VAL A 226 4.63 -4.90 2.59
C VAL A 226 4.08 -6.08 3.38
N ARG A 227 2.95 -5.90 4.07
CA ARG A 227 2.28 -6.96 4.82
C ARG A 227 2.00 -8.16 3.93
N VAL A 228 1.34 -7.94 2.79
CA VAL A 228 0.94 -9.03 1.89
C VAL A 228 2.18 -9.74 1.33
N SER A 229 3.22 -8.99 0.94
CA SER A 229 4.49 -9.59 0.50
C SER A 229 5.15 -10.47 1.55
N ILE A 230 5.21 -10.03 2.81
CA ILE A 230 5.84 -10.79 3.90
C ILE A 230 5.03 -12.05 4.19
N ASP A 231 3.73 -11.91 4.41
CA ASP A 231 2.86 -13.01 4.85
C ASP A 231 2.70 -14.08 3.75
N MET A 232 2.60 -13.65 2.48
CA MET A 232 2.43 -14.54 1.34
C MET A 232 3.75 -14.98 0.70
N LYS A 233 4.88 -14.36 1.09
CA LYS A 233 6.23 -14.60 0.55
C LYS A 233 6.31 -14.40 -0.97
N ILE A 234 5.66 -13.34 -1.46
CA ILE A 234 5.63 -12.96 -2.87
C ILE A 234 6.42 -11.66 -3.06
N PHE A 235 7.44 -11.69 -3.92
CA PHE A 235 8.38 -10.60 -4.12
C PHE A 235 8.64 -10.35 -5.60
N CYS A 236 8.75 -9.08 -5.99
CA CYS A 236 9.17 -8.71 -7.34
C CYS A 236 10.57 -9.26 -7.67
N GLY A 237 10.84 -9.40 -8.96
CA GLY A 237 12.11 -9.93 -9.46
C GLY A 237 12.23 -11.45 -9.40
N THR A 238 11.10 -12.15 -9.29
CA THR A 238 11.05 -13.61 -9.15
C THR A 238 10.02 -14.20 -10.12
N TRP A 239 10.32 -15.38 -10.66
CA TRP A 239 9.38 -16.15 -11.47
C TRP A 239 8.35 -16.86 -10.61
N TYR A 240 7.08 -16.75 -11.01
CA TYR A 240 5.98 -17.48 -10.40
C TYR A 240 5.14 -18.18 -11.47
N THR A 241 4.74 -19.41 -11.19
CA THR A 241 3.59 -20.02 -11.85
C THR A 241 2.34 -19.66 -11.05
N VAL A 242 1.41 -18.96 -11.68
CA VAL A 242 0.18 -18.49 -11.07
C VAL A 242 -0.97 -19.32 -11.59
N LYS A 243 -1.68 -19.97 -10.67
CA LYS A 243 -2.91 -20.71 -10.96
C LYS A 243 -4.09 -19.89 -10.47
N SER A 244 -4.81 -19.28 -11.41
CA SER A 244 -6.07 -18.60 -11.13
C SER A 244 -7.17 -19.64 -10.87
N ARG A 245 -8.04 -19.37 -9.88
CA ARG A 245 -9.13 -20.27 -9.46
C ARG A 245 -10.48 -19.56 -9.46
N GLY A 246 -10.74 -18.74 -10.48
CA GLY A 246 -12.00 -18.00 -10.59
C GLY A 246 -12.13 -16.96 -9.47
N THR A 247 -13.07 -17.16 -8.54
CA THR A 247 -13.28 -16.26 -7.39
C THR A 247 -12.41 -16.62 -6.18
N GLU A 248 -11.77 -17.79 -6.16
CA GLU A 248 -10.84 -18.18 -5.08
C GLU A 248 -9.49 -17.46 -5.20
N THR A 249 -8.77 -17.40 -4.07
CA THR A 249 -7.43 -16.82 -4.00
C THR A 249 -6.48 -17.53 -4.97
N PRO A 250 -5.78 -16.80 -5.86
CA PRO A 250 -4.82 -17.39 -6.79
C PRO A 250 -3.65 -18.04 -6.04
N VAL A 251 -3.15 -19.15 -6.58
CA VAL A 251 -2.01 -19.86 -6.00
C VAL A 251 -0.74 -19.48 -6.76
N PHE A 252 0.26 -19.01 -6.02
CA PHE A 252 1.58 -18.66 -6.55
C PHE A 252 2.57 -19.77 -6.21
N THR A 253 3.23 -20.33 -7.21
CA THR A 253 4.33 -21.29 -7.04
C THR A 253 5.61 -20.65 -7.55
N LYS A 254 6.55 -20.39 -6.64
CA LYS A 254 7.86 -19.81 -6.96
C LYS A 254 8.64 -20.76 -7.87
N ARG A 255 9.27 -20.23 -8.91
CA ARG A 255 10.06 -20.97 -9.90
C ARG A 255 11.52 -20.57 -9.83
N ASP A 256 12.23 -21.11 -8.84
CA ASP A 256 13.67 -20.90 -8.65
C ASP A 256 14.53 -21.62 -9.70
N ASP A 257 13.92 -22.49 -10.50
CA ASP A 257 14.53 -23.18 -11.63
C ASP A 257 14.74 -22.29 -12.85
N ILE A 258 14.02 -21.16 -12.96
CA ILE A 258 14.15 -20.20 -14.06
C ILE A 258 15.08 -19.07 -13.62
N ILE A 259 16.30 -19.06 -14.18
CA ILE A 259 17.35 -18.10 -13.82
C ILE A 259 17.32 -16.88 -14.74
N GLU A 260 17.06 -17.11 -16.03
CA GLU A 260 17.00 -16.07 -17.04
C GLU A 260 15.86 -15.10 -16.75
N ARG A 261 16.13 -13.80 -16.84
CA ARG A 261 15.14 -12.75 -16.63
C ARG A 261 14.61 -12.33 -17.99
N PRO A 262 13.30 -12.00 -18.11
CA PRO A 262 12.82 -11.41 -19.34
C PRO A 262 13.39 -9.99 -19.46
N ASP A 263 13.60 -9.53 -20.69
CA ASP A 263 14.03 -8.17 -20.97
C ASP A 263 12.81 -7.23 -20.91
N PRO A 264 12.69 -6.37 -19.88
CA PRO A 264 11.63 -5.37 -19.87
C PRO A 264 11.96 -4.27 -20.88
N ILE A 265 10.93 -3.68 -21.47
CA ILE A 265 11.08 -2.45 -22.26
C ILE A 265 11.39 -1.31 -21.29
N VAL A 266 12.56 -0.70 -21.43
CA VAL A 266 13.00 0.42 -20.58
C VAL A 266 12.98 1.71 -21.38
N LEU A 267 12.23 2.69 -20.86
CA LEU A 267 12.23 4.06 -21.36
C LEU A 267 12.87 4.97 -20.30
N ALA A 268 13.96 5.62 -20.68
CA ALA A 268 14.57 6.70 -19.89
C ALA A 268 14.36 8.02 -20.64
N PHE A 269 13.99 9.09 -19.93
CA PHE A 269 13.79 10.40 -20.55
C PHE A 269 14.39 11.51 -19.70
N ASP A 270 14.76 12.60 -20.37
CA ASP A 270 15.17 13.84 -19.76
C ASP A 270 14.49 15.02 -20.48
N ILE A 271 14.24 16.10 -19.75
CA ILE A 271 13.55 17.27 -20.28
C ILE A 271 14.37 18.53 -20.10
N GLU A 272 14.34 19.37 -21.12
CA GLU A 272 14.94 20.68 -21.08
C GLU A 272 13.84 21.73 -21.11
N THR A 273 13.98 22.76 -20.26
CA THR A 273 12.98 23.83 -20.12
C THR A 273 13.61 25.20 -20.30
N THR A 274 12.80 26.17 -20.66
CA THR A 274 13.20 27.58 -20.48
C THR A 274 13.37 27.87 -19.00
N LYS A 275 14.13 28.94 -18.71
CA LYS A 275 14.22 29.50 -17.38
C LYS A 275 14.65 30.95 -17.43
N LEU A 276 14.27 31.71 -16.42
CA LEU A 276 14.79 33.06 -16.24
C LEU A 276 16.30 33.04 -15.87
N PRO A 277 17.06 34.08 -16.27
CA PRO A 277 18.46 34.22 -15.87
C PRO A 277 18.61 34.18 -14.34
N LEU A 278 19.60 33.41 -13.85
CA LEU A 278 19.92 33.26 -12.43
C LEU A 278 18.76 32.73 -11.55
N LYS A 279 17.72 32.14 -12.15
CA LYS A 279 16.63 31.46 -11.44
C LYS A 279 16.53 29.99 -11.85
N PHE A 280 15.83 29.23 -11.01
CA PHE A 280 15.33 27.90 -11.35
C PHE A 280 14.13 28.01 -12.30
N PRO A 281 13.87 26.97 -13.12
CA PRO A 281 12.66 26.90 -13.93
C PRO A 281 11.39 26.93 -13.06
N ASP A 282 10.34 27.59 -13.55
CA ASP A 282 9.01 27.64 -12.93
C ASP A 282 7.96 27.07 -13.89
N SER A 283 7.29 25.99 -13.50
CA SER A 283 6.33 25.27 -14.36
C SER A 283 5.07 26.09 -14.72
N GLN A 284 4.80 27.21 -14.05
CA GLN A 284 3.68 28.09 -14.40
C GLN A 284 4.03 29.08 -15.52
N THR A 285 5.31 29.41 -15.68
CA THR A 285 5.77 30.45 -16.62
C THR A 285 6.69 29.93 -17.72
N ASP A 286 7.53 28.96 -17.39
CA ASP A 286 8.49 28.36 -18.30
C ASP A 286 7.87 27.21 -19.09
N GLN A 287 8.44 26.94 -20.26
CA GLN A 287 7.97 25.92 -21.19
C GLN A 287 9.03 24.85 -21.41
N ILE A 288 8.58 23.62 -21.68
CA ILE A 288 9.44 22.54 -22.14
C ILE A 288 9.91 22.88 -23.56
N MET A 289 11.22 22.90 -23.76
CA MET A 289 11.86 23.16 -25.05
C MET A 289 12.26 21.86 -25.76
N MET A 290 12.68 20.84 -25.03
CA MET A 290 13.06 19.53 -25.59
C MET A 290 12.71 18.40 -24.62
N ILE A 291 12.41 17.22 -25.16
CA ILE A 291 12.31 15.96 -24.41
C ILE A 291 13.16 14.93 -25.15
N SER A 292 14.28 14.53 -24.56
CA SER A 292 15.10 13.42 -25.04
C SER A 292 14.63 12.15 -24.34
N TYR A 293 14.58 11.03 -25.06
CA TYR A 293 14.31 9.74 -24.45
C TYR A 293 14.96 8.61 -25.23
N MET A 294 15.27 7.53 -24.53
CA MET A 294 15.76 6.29 -25.12
C MET A 294 14.80 5.15 -24.81
N ILE A 295 14.45 4.35 -25.82
CA ILE A 295 13.69 3.11 -25.66
C ILE A 295 14.59 1.97 -26.11
N ASP A 296 14.98 1.09 -25.19
CA ASP A 296 15.84 -0.07 -25.47
C ASP A 296 17.05 0.29 -26.37
N ALA A 297 17.81 1.30 -25.93
CA ALA A 297 18.97 1.90 -26.61
C ALA A 297 18.70 2.71 -27.90
N GLN A 298 17.45 2.80 -28.38
CA GLN A 298 17.11 3.70 -29.49
C GLN A 298 16.81 5.11 -28.96
N GLY A 299 17.62 6.10 -29.37
CA GLY A 299 17.44 7.50 -29.05
C GLY A 299 16.33 8.20 -29.85
N TYR A 300 15.61 9.10 -29.20
CA TYR A 300 14.60 9.98 -29.76
C TYR A 300 14.68 11.38 -29.14
N LEU A 301 14.40 12.40 -29.94
CA LEU A 301 14.35 13.79 -29.49
C LEU A 301 13.07 14.46 -29.98
N ILE A 302 12.26 14.95 -29.05
CA ILE A 302 11.11 15.81 -29.35
C ILE A 302 11.52 17.26 -29.08
N THR A 303 11.33 18.13 -30.06
CA THR A 303 11.68 19.55 -29.96
C THR A 303 10.44 20.44 -30.07
N ASN A 304 10.40 21.52 -29.28
CA ASN A 304 9.37 22.54 -29.38
C ASN A 304 9.82 23.66 -30.33
N ARG A 305 9.26 23.69 -31.54
CA ARG A 305 9.59 24.67 -32.60
C ARG A 305 9.15 26.10 -32.29
N GLU A 306 8.32 26.33 -31.27
CA GLU A 306 8.00 27.69 -30.81
C GLU A 306 9.21 28.34 -30.09
N ILE A 307 10.15 27.54 -29.60
CA ILE A 307 11.32 27.97 -28.80
C ILE A 307 12.62 27.72 -29.56
N ILE A 308 12.81 26.50 -30.05
CA ILE A 308 13.96 26.15 -30.88
C ILE A 308 13.79 26.86 -32.22
N SER A 309 14.82 27.53 -32.74
CA SER A 309 14.69 28.34 -33.96
C SER A 309 14.87 27.55 -35.27
N VAL A 310 15.60 26.43 -35.24
CA VAL A 310 15.93 25.60 -36.41
C VAL A 310 15.50 24.15 -36.19
N ASP A 311 15.11 23.45 -37.25
CA ASP A 311 14.86 22.00 -37.20
C ASP A 311 16.17 21.27 -36.85
N VAL A 312 16.06 20.27 -35.97
CA VAL A 312 17.20 19.43 -35.58
C VAL A 312 17.10 18.15 -36.40
N GLU A 313 18.08 17.92 -37.27
CA GLU A 313 18.22 16.69 -38.06
C GLU A 313 18.70 15.53 -37.18
N ASP A 314 18.47 14.30 -37.64
CA ASP A 314 18.97 13.09 -36.98
C ASP A 314 20.51 13.14 -36.88
N PHE A 315 21.03 12.78 -35.71
CA PHE A 315 22.47 12.75 -35.42
C PHE A 315 22.81 11.60 -34.49
N GLU A 316 24.10 11.29 -34.38
CA GLU A 316 24.64 10.26 -33.49
C GLU A 316 25.40 10.91 -32.33
N TYR A 317 25.18 10.41 -31.11
CA TYR A 317 25.95 10.78 -29.93
C TYR A 317 26.35 9.52 -29.15
N THR A 318 27.52 8.99 -29.52
CA THR A 318 28.14 7.82 -28.89
C THR A 318 29.34 8.27 -28.04
N PRO A 319 29.18 8.62 -26.74
CA PRO A 319 30.29 9.09 -25.92
C PRO A 319 31.34 8.00 -25.63
N LYS A 320 30.94 6.73 -25.65
CA LYS A 320 31.80 5.55 -25.56
C LYS A 320 31.22 4.39 -26.39
N PRO A 321 32.04 3.42 -26.83
CA PRO A 321 31.56 2.26 -27.61
C PRO A 321 30.45 1.45 -26.90
N GLU A 322 30.47 1.38 -25.57
CA GLU A 322 29.43 0.70 -24.79
C GLU A 322 28.12 1.50 -24.62
N PHE A 323 28.08 2.76 -25.07
CA PHE A 323 26.94 3.69 -24.94
C PHE A 323 26.57 4.28 -26.30
N GLU A 324 26.10 3.43 -27.21
CA GLU A 324 25.57 3.84 -28.52
C GLU A 324 24.27 4.65 -28.35
N GLY A 325 24.09 5.71 -29.13
CA GLY A 325 22.98 6.66 -28.96
C GLY A 325 22.68 7.52 -30.17
#